data_AF-A0ABD6EEV3-F1
#
_entry.id   AF-A0ABD6EEV3-F1
#
_cell.length_a   1.000
_cell.length_b   1.000
_cell.length_c   1.000
_cell.angle_alpha   90.00
_cell.angle_beta   90.00
_cell.angle_gamma   90.00
#
_symmetry.space_group_name_H-M   'P 1'
#
loop_
_entity.id
_entity.type
_entity.pdbx_description
1 polymer ?
#
loop_
_entity_poly.entity_id
_entity_poly.type
_entity_poly.pdbx_seq_one_letter_code
_entity_poly.pdbx_strand_id
1 'polypeptide(L)'
;MIYLIIFFAIIQRSSNALGSVFTFRRSNNLERISSWSNSQVPCVNDRIVFDANKVLVTVLNSAIDIRQIVLPDNGMIFFGKSAKVGEVGEWQCKSNYNKSNNEAFFETDSALNFFNPSNWFVASDDVKYDSLLHAYQVPSREDSAVMRISDAYRVLINTSVELSALSISNQVGQFL
;
A
#
# COMPACT_ATOMS: atom_id res chain seq x y z
N MET A 1 27.53 -28.88 -50.32
CA MET A 1 26.34 -29.36 -49.60
C MET A 1 26.58 -29.27 -48.07
N ILE A 2 26.93 -28.09 -47.53
CA ILE A 2 27.26 -27.89 -46.09
C ILE A 2 26.70 -26.55 -45.52
N TYR A 3 26.00 -25.73 -46.32
CA TYR A 3 25.56 -24.39 -45.88
C TYR A 3 24.09 -24.31 -45.41
N LEU A 4 23.41 -25.45 -45.21
CA LEU A 4 21.97 -25.47 -44.89
C LEU A 4 21.63 -25.98 -43.47
N ILE A 5 22.60 -26.02 -42.55
CA ILE A 5 22.38 -26.52 -41.17
C ILE A 5 22.65 -25.46 -40.09
N ILE A 6 23.13 -24.26 -40.44
CA ILE A 6 23.50 -23.22 -39.46
C ILE A 6 22.35 -22.22 -39.19
N PHE A 7 21.24 -22.27 -39.93
CA PHE A 7 20.16 -21.28 -39.77
C PHE A 7 19.05 -21.69 -38.77
N PHE A 8 19.05 -22.92 -38.26
CA PHE A 8 18.00 -23.41 -37.35
C PHE A 8 18.48 -23.69 -35.91
N ALA A 9 19.67 -23.19 -35.56
CA ALA A 9 20.20 -23.24 -34.20
C ALA A 9 20.19 -21.86 -33.53
N ILE A 10 19.29 -20.96 -33.94
CA ILE A 10 18.89 -19.82 -33.09
C ILE A 10 17.96 -20.39 -32.03
N ILE A 11 18.58 -21.03 -31.04
CA ILE A 11 18.30 -20.86 -29.62
C ILE A 11 16.85 -20.39 -29.37
N GLN A 12 15.89 -21.31 -29.46
CA GLN A 12 14.70 -21.23 -28.62
C GLN A 12 15.16 -21.49 -27.17
N ARG A 13 15.92 -20.54 -26.61
CA ARG A 13 15.82 -20.29 -25.18
C ARG A 13 14.46 -19.64 -25.04
N SER A 14 13.44 -20.47 -24.83
CA SER A 14 12.30 -20.04 -24.04
C SER A 14 12.87 -19.62 -22.70
N SER A 15 13.28 -18.35 -22.61
CA SER A 15 13.33 -17.66 -21.35
C SER A 15 11.92 -17.81 -20.80
N ASN A 16 11.74 -18.67 -19.80
CA ASN A 16 10.64 -18.50 -18.88
C ASN A 16 10.84 -17.08 -18.35
N ALA A 17 10.12 -16.12 -18.92
CA ALA A 17 10.11 -14.77 -18.40
C ALA A 17 9.48 -14.91 -17.02
N LEU A 18 10.32 -14.94 -15.99
CA LEU A 18 9.81 -14.79 -14.63
C LEU A 18 9.15 -13.41 -14.63
N GLY A 19 7.84 -13.38 -14.39
CA GLY A 19 7.12 -12.14 -14.15
C GLY A 19 7.71 -11.39 -12.98
N SER A 20 7.59 -10.07 -13.02
CA SER A 20 8.08 -9.22 -11.94
C SER A 20 7.09 -9.17 -10.78
N VAL A 21 7.61 -8.84 -9.59
CA VAL A 21 6.78 -8.61 -8.39
C VAL A 21 6.64 -7.12 -8.16
N PHE A 22 5.40 -6.65 -8.24
CA PHE A 22 5.01 -5.26 -8.03
C PHE A 22 4.37 -5.10 -6.65
N THR A 23 4.87 -4.15 -5.86
CA THR A 23 4.29 -3.78 -4.56
C THR A 23 3.54 -2.47 -4.68
N PHE A 24 2.30 -2.43 -4.18
CA PHE A 24 1.52 -1.18 -4.16
C PHE A 24 2.06 -0.23 -3.07
N ARG A 25 2.36 1.02 -3.43
CA ARG A 25 3.13 1.94 -2.59
C ARG A 25 2.34 2.59 -1.47
N ARG A 26 1.15 3.08 -1.78
CA ARG A 26 0.38 3.94 -0.88
C ARG A 26 -0.75 3.17 -0.21
N SER A 27 -0.89 3.41 1.09
CA SER A 27 -1.86 2.75 1.93
C SER A 27 -2.20 3.61 3.14
N ASN A 28 -3.37 3.35 3.68
CA ASN A 28 -3.91 4.00 4.86
C ASN A 28 -3.68 3.11 6.08
N ASN A 29 -3.07 3.68 7.12
CA ASN A 29 -2.78 3.00 8.37
C ASN A 29 -2.75 4.04 9.50
N LEU A 30 -3.53 3.83 10.56
CA LEU A 30 -3.63 4.78 11.68
C LEU A 30 -2.31 4.96 12.42
N GLU A 31 -1.41 3.99 12.37
CA GLU A 31 -0.14 4.00 13.10
C GLU A 31 0.96 4.71 12.30
N ARG A 32 0.70 5.06 11.05
CA ARG A 32 1.69 5.67 10.16
C ARG A 32 1.63 7.18 10.25
N ILE A 33 2.75 7.80 10.60
CA ILE A 33 2.89 9.26 10.70
C ILE A 33 2.47 10.01 9.44
N SER A 34 2.73 9.45 8.25
CA SER A 34 2.37 10.06 6.97
C SER A 34 0.87 10.02 6.65
N SER A 35 0.06 9.31 7.43
CA SER A 35 -1.40 9.30 7.31
C SER A 35 -2.07 10.38 8.16
N TRP A 36 -1.28 11.23 8.82
CA TRP A 36 -1.76 12.30 9.68
C TRP A 36 -1.35 13.66 9.17
N SER A 37 -2.24 14.64 9.33
CA SER A 37 -1.98 15.99 8.86
C SER A 37 -0.79 16.61 9.59
N ASN A 38 0.08 17.27 8.81
CA ASN A 38 1.36 17.82 9.28
C ASN A 38 2.27 16.79 9.98
N SER A 39 2.12 15.50 9.66
CA SER A 39 2.88 14.41 10.28
C SER A 39 2.69 14.35 11.81
N GLN A 40 1.49 14.69 12.31
CA GLN A 40 1.17 14.66 13.74
C GLN A 40 0.26 13.49 14.07
N VAL A 41 0.84 12.37 14.53
CA VAL A 41 0.07 11.24 15.08
C VAL A 41 -0.75 11.67 16.29
N PRO A 42 -1.90 11.02 16.58
CA PRO A 42 -2.68 11.27 17.78
C PRO A 42 -1.88 10.94 19.04
N CYS A 43 -1.93 11.85 20.00
CA CYS A 43 -1.45 11.63 21.36
C CYS A 43 -2.55 11.01 22.23
N VAL A 44 -2.13 10.52 23.40
CA VAL A 44 -3.06 10.09 24.45
C VAL A 44 -4.08 11.18 24.76
N ASN A 45 -5.36 10.81 24.84
CA ASN A 45 -6.50 11.69 25.12
C ASN A 45 -6.83 12.72 24.00
N ASP A 46 -6.30 12.52 22.80
CA ASP A 46 -6.70 13.29 21.62
C ASP A 46 -8.07 12.87 21.09
N ARG A 47 -8.68 13.77 20.33
CA ARG A 47 -9.81 13.48 19.45
C ARG A 47 -9.31 13.23 18.04
N ILE A 48 -9.57 12.05 17.50
CA ILE A 48 -9.31 11.75 16.09
C ILE A 48 -10.47 12.28 15.25
N VAL A 49 -10.14 12.98 14.17
CA VAL A 49 -11.11 13.53 13.22
C VAL A 49 -10.81 13.00 11.82
N PHE A 50 -11.80 12.34 11.23
CA PHE A 50 -11.81 11.97 9.81
C PHE A 50 -12.62 13.00 9.01
N ASP A 51 -12.23 13.22 7.75
CA ASP A 51 -12.98 14.09 6.84
C ASP A 51 -14.30 13.43 6.44
N ALA A 52 -15.43 14.05 6.81
CA ALA A 52 -16.77 13.54 6.54
C ALA A 52 -17.07 13.36 5.04
N ASN A 53 -16.41 14.14 4.17
CA ASN A 53 -16.63 14.10 2.72
C ASN A 53 -15.76 13.07 1.99
N LYS A 54 -14.92 12.32 2.72
CA LYS A 54 -14.02 11.31 2.15
C LYS A 54 -14.40 9.91 2.60
N VAL A 55 -14.33 8.96 1.68
CA VAL A 55 -14.50 7.55 2.00
C VAL A 55 -13.23 7.02 2.68
N LEU A 56 -13.34 6.65 3.96
CA LEU A 56 -12.24 6.12 4.75
C LEU A 56 -12.09 4.61 4.56
N VAL A 57 -10.88 4.14 4.33
CA VAL A 57 -10.53 2.72 4.48
C VAL A 57 -9.17 2.71 5.14
N THR A 58 -9.09 2.32 6.41
CA THR A 58 -7.85 2.33 7.20
C THR A 58 -7.81 1.12 8.12
N VAL A 59 -6.65 0.91 8.76
CA VAL A 59 -6.41 -0.16 9.71
C VAL A 59 -5.79 0.39 11.00
N LEU A 60 -6.17 -0.22 12.12
CA LEU A 60 -5.47 -0.18 13.39
C LEU A 60 -5.01 -1.60 13.73
N ASN A 61 -3.71 -1.83 13.89
CA ASN A 61 -3.14 -3.14 14.24
C ASN A 61 -2.73 -3.25 15.71
N SER A 62 -2.51 -2.13 16.40
CA SER A 62 -1.99 -2.01 17.76
C SER A 62 -2.94 -1.22 18.67
N ALA A 63 -2.52 -1.02 19.92
CA ALA A 63 -3.29 -0.27 20.90
C ALA A 63 -3.40 1.22 20.54
N ILE A 64 -4.48 1.87 20.97
CA ILE A 64 -4.69 3.31 20.89
C ILE A 64 -5.49 3.81 22.10
N ASP A 65 -5.01 4.86 22.76
CA ASP A 65 -5.71 5.57 23.84
C ASP A 65 -6.06 6.99 23.40
N ILE A 66 -7.35 7.26 23.30
CA ILE A 66 -7.91 8.48 22.73
C ILE A 66 -9.23 8.80 23.45
N ARG A 67 -9.60 10.07 23.41
CA ARG A 67 -10.85 10.54 24.02
C ARG A 67 -12.07 10.25 23.14
N GLN A 68 -11.92 10.45 21.83
CA GLN A 68 -13.04 10.41 20.90
C GLN A 68 -12.54 10.13 19.47
N ILE A 69 -13.35 9.42 18.69
CA ILE A 69 -13.21 9.32 17.23
C ILE A 69 -14.44 9.98 16.59
N VAL A 70 -14.22 10.92 15.68
CA VAL A 70 -15.25 11.47 14.79
C VAL A 70 -15.16 10.74 13.46
N LEU A 71 -16.06 9.79 13.24
CA LEU A 71 -16.11 8.94 12.05
C LEU A 71 -16.57 9.73 10.81
N PRO A 72 -16.15 9.33 9.60
CA PRO A 72 -16.68 9.87 8.36
C PRO A 72 -18.05 9.27 8.02
N ASP A 73 -18.76 9.87 7.07
CA ASP A 73 -20.08 9.40 6.65
C ASP A 73 -20.03 8.04 5.91
N ASN A 74 -18.90 7.74 5.28
CA ASN A 74 -18.69 6.49 4.55
C ASN A 74 -17.27 5.97 4.77
N GLY A 75 -17.16 4.69 5.11
CA GLY A 75 -15.87 4.03 5.21
C GLY A 75 -15.85 2.83 6.15
N MET A 76 -14.64 2.36 6.40
CA MET A 76 -14.35 1.28 7.33
C MET A 76 -13.01 1.51 8.04
N ILE A 77 -12.97 1.11 9.30
CA ILE A 77 -11.75 0.97 10.09
C ILE A 77 -11.62 -0.52 10.41
N PHE A 78 -10.56 -1.16 9.91
CA PHE A 78 -10.27 -2.54 10.24
C PHE A 78 -9.46 -2.60 11.54
N PHE A 79 -9.94 -3.36 12.52
CA PHE A 79 -9.23 -3.63 13.76
C PHE A 79 -8.49 -4.96 13.61
N GLY A 80 -7.17 -4.89 13.50
CA GLY A 80 -6.29 -6.05 13.46
C GLY A 80 -6.33 -6.86 14.75
N LYS A 81 -5.76 -8.06 14.72
CA LYS A 81 -5.83 -9.03 15.84
C LYS A 81 -5.33 -8.46 17.18
N SER A 82 -4.35 -7.56 17.15
CA SER A 82 -3.75 -6.95 18.35
C SER A 82 -4.28 -5.55 18.65
N ALA A 83 -5.30 -5.09 17.92
CA ALA A 83 -5.86 -3.78 18.10
C ALA A 83 -6.62 -3.68 19.43
N LYS A 84 -6.39 -2.59 20.15
CA LYS A 84 -7.06 -2.30 21.43
C LYS A 84 -7.39 -0.83 21.51
N VAL A 85 -8.56 -0.48 22.01
CA VAL A 85 -8.97 0.91 22.23
C VAL A 85 -9.04 1.17 23.72
N GLY A 86 -8.43 2.27 24.18
CA GLY A 86 -8.27 2.64 25.59
C GLY A 86 -6.96 2.16 26.23
N GLU A 87 -6.00 1.69 25.43
CA GLU A 87 -4.65 1.33 25.88
C GLU A 87 -3.62 2.14 25.06
N VAL A 88 -2.57 2.65 25.70
CA VAL A 88 -1.56 3.48 25.00
C VAL A 88 -0.78 2.62 24.01
N GLY A 89 -0.83 2.99 22.73
CA GLY A 89 -0.01 2.37 21.68
C GLY A 89 1.43 2.85 21.70
N GLU A 90 2.38 1.98 21.36
CA GLU A 90 3.82 2.34 21.25
C GLU A 90 4.08 3.42 20.20
N TRP A 91 3.20 3.51 19.20
CA TRP A 91 3.28 4.47 18.10
C TRP A 91 2.66 5.84 18.43
N GLN A 92 1.84 5.92 19.50
CA GLN A 92 1.19 7.16 19.90
C GLN A 92 2.15 8.10 20.62
N CYS A 93 1.96 9.40 20.44
CA CYS A 93 2.65 10.38 21.26
C CYS A 93 2.06 10.45 22.68
N LYS A 94 2.90 10.89 23.63
CA LYS A 94 2.47 11.12 25.01
C LYS A 94 1.53 12.33 25.09
N SER A 95 0.60 12.30 26.03
CA SER A 95 -0.33 13.42 26.27
C SER A 95 0.43 14.74 26.41
N ASN A 96 -0.01 15.76 25.67
CA ASN A 96 0.48 17.12 25.81
C ASN A 96 -0.62 17.99 26.41
N TYR A 97 -0.77 17.92 27.73
CA TYR A 97 -1.80 18.63 28.51
C TYR A 97 -1.82 20.16 28.29
N ASN A 98 -0.78 20.72 27.69
CA ASN A 98 -0.63 22.15 27.44
C ASN A 98 -1.21 22.61 26.08
N LYS A 99 -1.69 21.71 25.22
CA LYS A 99 -2.27 22.07 23.92
C LYS A 99 -3.78 22.25 24.05
N SER A 100 -4.29 23.42 23.68
CA SER A 100 -5.71 23.76 23.80
C SER A 100 -6.61 23.03 22.79
N ASN A 101 -6.02 22.43 21.75
CA ASN A 101 -6.76 21.67 20.75
C ASN A 101 -6.07 20.32 20.50
N ASN A 102 -6.52 19.32 21.26
CA ASN A 102 -6.08 17.92 21.21
C ASN A 102 -6.83 17.20 20.08
N GLU A 103 -6.61 17.63 18.84
CA GLU A 103 -7.21 17.06 17.65
C GLU A 103 -6.15 16.53 16.71
N ALA A 104 -6.33 15.30 16.25
CA ALA A 104 -5.51 14.67 15.24
C ALA A 104 -6.35 14.41 13.99
N PHE A 105 -5.95 15.02 12.87
CA PHE A 105 -6.67 14.92 11.60
C PHE A 105 -6.02 13.84 10.73
N PHE A 106 -6.81 12.84 10.35
CA PHE A 106 -6.33 11.76 9.50
C PHE A 106 -6.46 12.14 8.02
N GLU A 107 -5.36 12.07 7.28
CA GLU A 107 -5.32 12.32 5.85
C GLU A 107 -5.62 11.02 5.10
N THR A 108 -6.89 10.87 4.70
CA THR A 108 -7.29 9.76 3.84
C THR A 108 -6.89 10.05 2.39
N ASP A 109 -6.10 9.15 1.81
CA ASP A 109 -5.83 9.14 0.38
C ASP A 109 -7.11 8.85 -0.41
N SER A 110 -7.27 9.57 -1.53
CA SER A 110 -8.28 9.20 -2.53
C SER A 110 -7.96 7.82 -3.11
N ALA A 111 -8.98 7.14 -3.62
CA ALA A 111 -8.76 5.85 -4.26
C ALA A 111 -7.78 6.01 -5.43
N LEU A 112 -6.73 5.20 -5.42
CA LEU A 112 -5.58 5.35 -6.31
C LEU A 112 -5.78 4.49 -7.56
N ASN A 113 -5.51 5.06 -8.73
CA ASN A 113 -5.67 4.35 -9.98
C ASN A 113 -4.62 3.22 -10.09
N PHE A 114 -5.10 1.99 -10.33
CA PHE A 114 -4.26 0.82 -10.58
C PHE A 114 -3.29 1.05 -11.75
N PHE A 115 -3.71 1.76 -12.79
CA PHE A 115 -2.92 1.97 -14.01
C PHE A 115 -1.95 3.16 -13.93
N ASN A 116 -1.76 3.77 -12.75
CA ASN A 116 -0.75 4.81 -12.56
C ASN A 116 0.56 4.17 -12.05
N PRO A 117 1.66 4.19 -12.83
CA PRO A 117 2.96 3.67 -12.41
C PRO A 117 3.47 4.17 -11.06
N SER A 118 3.18 5.43 -10.73
CA SER A 118 3.66 6.03 -9.47
C SER A 118 3.09 5.36 -8.22
N ASN A 119 2.04 4.54 -8.37
CA ASN A 119 1.46 3.76 -7.28
C ASN A 119 2.13 2.40 -7.09
N TRP A 120 3.07 2.00 -7.96
CA TRP A 120 3.72 0.70 -7.92
C TRP A 120 5.23 0.80 -7.73
N PHE A 121 5.79 -0.19 -7.06
CA PHE A 121 7.22 -0.38 -6.92
C PHE A 121 7.59 -1.78 -7.40
N VAL A 122 8.57 -1.89 -8.30
CA VAL A 122 9.09 -3.18 -8.76
C VAL A 122 10.37 -3.48 -8.01
N ALA A 123 10.44 -4.66 -7.39
CA ALA A 123 11.70 -5.20 -6.91
C ALA A 123 12.40 -5.88 -8.10
N SER A 124 13.27 -5.17 -8.81
CA SER A 124 14.18 -5.77 -9.80
C SER A 124 15.61 -5.36 -9.49
N ASP A 125 16.49 -6.34 -9.32
CA ASP A 125 17.89 -6.11 -8.93
C ASP A 125 18.74 -5.51 -10.08
N ASP A 126 18.30 -5.63 -11.34
CA ASP A 126 19.15 -5.33 -12.51
C ASP A 126 18.68 -4.16 -13.40
N VAL A 127 17.47 -3.62 -13.21
CA VAL A 127 16.91 -2.57 -14.08
C VAL A 127 16.49 -1.35 -13.27
N LYS A 128 17.00 -0.17 -13.64
CA LYS A 128 16.48 1.10 -13.12
C LYS A 128 15.03 1.26 -13.58
N TYR A 129 14.09 1.17 -12.63
CA TYR A 129 12.65 1.30 -12.83
C TYR A 129 12.23 2.51 -13.68
N ASP A 130 12.93 3.64 -13.52
CA ASP A 130 12.66 4.88 -14.26
C ASP A 130 13.01 4.80 -15.76
N SER A 131 13.73 3.76 -16.19
CA SER A 131 14.09 3.51 -17.59
C SER A 131 13.10 2.60 -18.33
N LEU A 132 12.10 2.04 -17.65
CA LEU A 132 11.07 1.22 -18.26
C LEU A 132 10.06 2.10 -19.01
N LEU A 133 9.50 1.57 -20.11
CA LEU A 133 8.33 2.21 -20.73
C LEU A 133 7.20 2.25 -19.70
N HIS A 134 6.42 3.33 -19.69
CA HIS A 134 5.31 3.55 -18.76
C HIS A 134 4.33 2.36 -18.70
N ALA A 135 4.15 1.64 -19.81
CA ALA A 135 3.31 0.44 -19.88
C ALA A 135 3.85 -0.77 -19.07
N TYR A 136 5.16 -0.85 -18.85
CA TYR A 136 5.83 -1.91 -18.07
C TYR A 136 6.09 -1.52 -16.62
N GLN A 137 5.62 -0.34 -16.20
CA GLN A 137 5.75 0.14 -14.82
C GLN A 137 4.51 -0.13 -13.97
N VAL A 138 3.52 -0.82 -14.54
CA VAL A 138 2.34 -1.37 -13.88
C VAL A 138 2.30 -2.89 -14.08
N PRO A 139 1.75 -3.66 -13.12
CA PRO A 139 1.70 -5.12 -13.25
C PRO A 139 0.80 -5.55 -14.41
N SER A 140 1.26 -6.58 -15.14
CA SER A 140 0.56 -7.20 -16.25
C SER A 140 0.27 -8.69 -16.00
N ARG A 141 -0.19 -9.42 -17.02
CA ARG A 141 -0.68 -10.80 -16.90
C ARG A 141 0.35 -11.76 -16.34
N GLU A 142 1.61 -11.58 -16.71
CA GLU A 142 2.71 -12.43 -16.27
C GLU A 142 3.22 -12.04 -14.87
N ASP A 143 2.86 -10.85 -14.39
CA ASP A 143 3.38 -10.27 -13.15
C ASP A 143 2.53 -10.61 -11.93
N SER A 144 3.14 -10.47 -10.75
CA SER A 144 2.45 -10.59 -9.46
C SER A 144 2.32 -9.23 -8.79
N ALA A 145 1.15 -8.95 -8.21
CA ALA A 145 0.90 -7.78 -7.40
C ALA A 145 0.82 -8.14 -5.91
N VAL A 146 1.49 -7.35 -5.08
CA VAL A 146 1.54 -7.54 -3.63
C VAL A 146 1.07 -6.29 -2.91
N MET A 147 0.18 -6.48 -1.94
CA MET A 147 -0.24 -5.46 -0.97
C MET A 147 0.19 -5.89 0.43
N ARG A 148 0.69 -4.98 1.26
CA ARG A 148 1.12 -5.31 2.64
C ARG A 148 -0.08 -5.62 3.53
N ILE A 149 0.01 -6.66 4.36
CA ILE A 149 -1.12 -7.08 5.21
C ILE A 149 -1.41 -6.11 6.37
N SER A 150 -0.40 -5.36 6.82
CA SER A 150 -0.53 -4.41 7.92
C SER A 150 -1.19 -3.09 7.52
N ASP A 151 -1.71 -2.99 6.29
CA ASP A 151 -2.12 -1.76 5.64
C ASP A 151 -3.49 -1.91 4.99
N ALA A 152 -4.18 -0.78 4.77
CA ALA A 152 -5.45 -0.75 4.05
C ALA A 152 -5.32 0.03 2.74
N TYR A 153 -6.01 -0.41 1.69
CA TYR A 153 -5.86 0.13 0.33
C TYR A 153 -7.21 0.51 -0.26
N ARG A 154 -7.21 1.60 -1.04
CA ARG A 154 -8.31 1.97 -1.93
C ARG A 154 -7.78 2.06 -3.34
N VAL A 155 -8.17 1.12 -4.20
CA VAL A 155 -7.67 1.01 -5.56
C VAL A 155 -8.82 1.15 -6.55
N LEU A 156 -8.66 2.05 -7.52
CA LEU A 156 -9.59 2.21 -8.64
C LEU A 156 -9.12 1.33 -9.80
N ILE A 157 -9.99 0.43 -10.23
CA ILE A 157 -9.81 -0.43 -11.39
C ILE A 157 -10.98 -0.15 -12.34
N ASN A 158 -10.71 0.56 -13.43
CA ASN A 158 -11.74 0.98 -14.40
C ASN A 158 -11.85 0.05 -15.62
N THR A 159 -10.94 -0.91 -15.77
CA THR A 159 -10.97 -1.97 -16.78
C THR A 159 -10.44 -3.26 -16.17
N SER A 160 -10.79 -4.40 -16.77
CA SER A 160 -10.33 -5.71 -16.32
C SER A 160 -8.80 -5.78 -16.31
N VAL A 161 -8.24 -6.37 -15.24
CA VAL A 161 -6.81 -6.64 -15.10
C VAL A 161 -6.65 -8.14 -14.92
N GLU A 162 -5.70 -8.72 -15.65
CA GLU A 162 -5.25 -10.09 -15.46
C GLU A 162 -3.86 -10.04 -14.84
N LEU A 163 -3.62 -10.88 -13.83
CA LEU A 163 -2.35 -10.98 -13.11
C LEU A 163 -2.02 -12.46 -12.92
N SER A 164 -0.74 -12.80 -12.78
CA SER A 164 -0.34 -14.15 -12.39
C SER A 164 -0.78 -14.44 -10.96
N ALA A 165 -0.66 -13.45 -10.07
CA ALA A 165 -1.15 -13.51 -8.70
C ALA A 165 -1.43 -12.11 -8.13
N LEU A 166 -2.43 -12.04 -7.25
CA LEU A 166 -2.64 -10.91 -6.34
C LEU A 166 -2.56 -11.45 -4.92
N SER A 167 -1.60 -10.97 -4.13
CA SER A 167 -1.39 -11.42 -2.76
C SER A 167 -1.38 -10.28 -1.75
N ILE A 168 -1.79 -10.61 -0.52
CA ILE A 168 -1.67 -9.74 0.64
C ILE A 168 -0.61 -10.36 1.55
N SER A 169 0.58 -9.75 1.65
CA SER A 169 1.73 -10.33 2.35
C SER A 169 2.67 -9.28 2.90
N ASN A 170 3.34 -9.58 4.02
CA ASN A 170 4.45 -8.76 4.54
C ASN A 170 5.78 -9.04 3.83
N GLN A 171 5.86 -10.08 3.01
CA GLN A 171 7.06 -10.39 2.24
C GLN A 171 7.04 -9.58 0.94
N VAL A 172 7.82 -8.50 0.93
CA VAL A 172 8.16 -7.77 -0.30
C VAL A 172 9.32 -8.52 -0.95
N GLY A 173 9.07 -9.14 -2.12
CA GLY A 173 10.15 -9.70 -2.94
C GLY A 173 10.59 -11.14 -2.63
N GLN A 174 9.76 -11.97 -1.98
CA GLN A 174 9.98 -13.43 -1.93
C GLN A 174 8.76 -14.18 -2.45
N PHE A 175 8.47 -13.98 -3.73
CA PHE A 175 7.78 -15.00 -4.51
C PHE A 175 8.70 -15.31 -5.68
N LEU A 176 9.30 -16.51 -5.61
CA LEU A 176 10.32 -17.14 -6.45
C LEU A 176 11.73 -17.11 -5.86
#